data_AF-A0A4Y8C692-F1
#
_entry.id   AF-A0A4Y8C692-F1
#
_cell.length_a   1.000
_cell.length_b   1.000
_cell.length_c   1.000
_cell.angle_alpha   90.00
_cell.angle_beta   90.00
_cell.angle_gamma   90.00
#
_symmetry.space_group_name_H-M   'P 1'
#
loop_
_entity.id
_entity.type
_entity.pdbx_description
1 polymer ?
#
loop_
_entity_poly.entity_id
_entity_poly.type
_entity_poly.pdbx_seq_one_letter_code
_entity_poly.pdbx_strand_id
1 'polypeptide(L)'
;HPRDRLHSQLCHTSLRDTYAIKDREPILINFKDAKKLGIKNGDIVRVFNKRGEVLAGAVVSDEIMQGVVRLCEGAWYDPNENGLCKCGNANVLTMDMPTSK
;
A
#
# COMPACT_ATOMS: atom_id res chain seq x y z
N HIS A 1 -4.37 10.96 0.59
CA HIS A 1 -5.47 10.47 -0.27
C HIS A 1 -4.90 9.95 -1.59
N PRO A 2 -5.52 8.93 -2.21
CA PRO A 2 -5.15 8.47 -3.55
C PRO A 2 -5.32 9.60 -4.59
N ARG A 3 -4.51 9.59 -5.65
CA ARG A 3 -4.58 10.58 -6.73
C ARG A 3 -5.74 10.32 -7.68
N ASP A 4 -5.92 9.06 -8.04
CA ASP A 4 -6.83 8.63 -9.11
C ASP A 4 -8.21 8.20 -8.59
N ARG A 5 -8.50 8.42 -7.30
CA ARG A 5 -9.74 7.98 -6.64
C ARG A 5 -10.20 9.00 -5.61
N LEU A 6 -11.51 8.99 -5.33
CA LEU A 6 -12.07 9.60 -4.13
C LEU A 6 -12.18 8.51 -3.05
N HIS A 7 -11.23 8.46 -2.13
CA HIS A 7 -11.12 7.39 -1.13
C HIS A 7 -11.14 5.99 -1.78
N SER A 8 -12.13 5.17 -1.44
CA SER A 8 -12.34 3.84 -2.00
C SER A 8 -13.22 3.80 -3.24
N GLN A 9 -13.86 4.92 -3.61
CA GLN A 9 -14.66 5.00 -4.82
C GLN A 9 -13.75 4.83 -6.04
N LEU A 10 -14.24 4.11 -7.06
CA LEU A 10 -13.51 3.75 -8.27
C LEU A 10 -12.33 2.77 -8.08
N CYS A 11 -12.11 2.21 -6.88
CA CYS A 11 -11.02 1.25 -6.65
C CYS A 11 -11.15 -0.06 -7.44
N HIS A 12 -12.38 -0.40 -7.84
CA HIS A 12 -12.71 -1.60 -8.61
C HIS A 12 -13.40 -1.27 -9.95
N THR A 13 -12.91 -0.22 -10.61
CA THR A 13 -13.26 0.08 -12.01
C THR A 13 -12.01 -0.09 -12.88
N SER A 14 -12.16 0.01 -14.21
CA SER A 14 -11.03 -0.02 -15.15
C SER A 14 -9.97 1.06 -14.90
N LEU A 15 -10.29 2.09 -14.10
CA LEU A 15 -9.32 3.09 -13.65
C LEU A 15 -8.20 2.45 -12.81
N ARG A 16 -8.43 1.29 -12.18
CA ARG A 16 -7.41 0.55 -11.44
C ARG A 16 -6.22 0.16 -12.31
N ASP A 17 -6.46 -0.14 -13.58
CA ASP A 17 -5.46 -0.63 -14.53
C ASP A 17 -4.38 0.42 -14.84
N THR A 18 -4.64 1.70 -14.53
CA THR A 18 -3.71 2.80 -14.82
C THR A 18 -2.64 2.99 -13.75
N TYR A 19 -2.87 2.55 -12.51
CA TYR A 19 -1.99 2.82 -11.37
C TYR A 19 -1.59 1.58 -10.57
N ALA A 20 -2.35 0.48 -10.65
CA ALA A 20 -2.07 -0.72 -9.87
C ALA A 20 -0.80 -1.41 -10.38
N ILE A 21 -0.06 -2.01 -9.45
CA ILE A 21 1.14 -2.77 -9.76
C ILE A 21 0.82 -4.24 -9.49
N LYS A 22 0.68 -5.05 -10.55
CA LYS A 22 0.27 -6.47 -10.47
C LYS A 22 -1.00 -6.62 -9.63
N ASP A 23 -2.02 -5.82 -9.97
CA ASP A 23 -3.33 -5.73 -9.30
C ASP A 23 -3.32 -5.26 -7.85
N ARG A 24 -2.19 -4.75 -7.33
CA ARG A 24 -2.04 -4.37 -5.91
C ARG A 24 -1.87 -2.85 -5.79
N GLU A 25 -2.30 -2.31 -4.64
CA GLU A 25 -2.14 -0.87 -4.37
C GLU A 25 -0.65 -0.49 -4.40
N PRO A 26 -0.26 0.60 -5.07
CA PRO A 26 1.13 1.02 -5.15
C PRO A 26 1.62 1.55 -3.80
N ILE A 27 2.80 1.08 -3.39
CA ILE A 27 3.55 1.62 -2.26
C ILE A 27 4.80 2.35 -2.76
N LEU A 28 4.87 3.65 -2.48
CA LEU A 28 6.04 4.45 -2.81
C LEU A 28 7.14 4.20 -1.76
N ILE A 29 8.35 3.88 -2.21
CA ILE A 29 9.52 3.63 -1.36
C ILE A 29 10.76 4.35 -1.88
N ASN A 30 11.57 4.89 -0.97
CA ASN A 30 12.81 5.57 -1.33
C ASN A 30 13.81 4.58 -1.98
N PHE A 31 14.53 5.01 -3.03
CA PHE A 31 15.50 4.17 -3.73
C PHE A 31 16.60 3.57 -2.82
N LYS A 32 17.04 4.28 -1.78
CA LYS A 32 18.06 3.76 -0.84
C LYS A 32 17.50 2.63 0.01
N ASP A 33 16.25 2.76 0.47
CA ASP A 33 15.58 1.74 1.27
C ASP A 33 15.22 0.53 0.42
N ALA A 34 14.74 0.76 -0.81
CA ALA A 34 14.49 -0.30 -1.78
C ALA A 34 15.77 -1.10 -2.06
N LYS A 35 16.90 -0.42 -2.29
CA LYS A 35 18.21 -1.07 -2.48
C LYS A 35 18.63 -1.88 -1.24
N LYS A 36 18.46 -1.31 -0.04
CA LYS A 36 18.80 -1.99 1.23
C LYS A 36 17.96 -3.25 1.44
N LEU A 37 16.69 -3.23 1.03
CA LEU A 37 15.75 -4.34 1.18
C LEU A 37 15.75 -5.31 -0.02
N GLY A 38 16.54 -5.03 -1.07
CA GLY A 38 16.57 -5.84 -2.30
C GLY A 38 15.29 -5.73 -3.14
N ILE A 39 14.52 -4.66 -2.98
CA ILE A 39 13.25 -4.40 -3.68
C ILE A 39 13.52 -3.66 -4.99
N LYS A 40 12.92 -4.13 -6.08
CA LYS A 40 12.91 -3.48 -7.39
C LYS A 40 11.55 -2.83 -7.67
N ASN A 41 11.55 -1.88 -8.60
CA ASN A 41 10.31 -1.28 -9.08
C ASN A 41 9.42 -2.37 -9.72
N GLY A 42 8.14 -2.43 -9.34
CA GLY A 42 7.20 -3.44 -9.82
C GLY A 42 7.17 -4.76 -9.02
N ASP A 43 7.98 -4.90 -7.98
CA ASP A 43 7.92 -6.06 -7.09
C ASP A 43 6.67 -6.03 -6.21
N ILE A 44 6.13 -7.22 -5.92
CA ILE A 44 5.10 -7.34 -4.88
C ILE A 44 5.83 -7.45 -3.54
N VAL A 45 5.51 -6.54 -2.63
CA VAL A 45 6.11 -6.47 -1.30
C VAL A 45 5.07 -6.72 -0.22
N ARG A 46 5.52 -7.28 0.90
CA ARG A 46 4.71 -7.47 2.10
C ARG A 46 5.02 -6.36 3.10
N VAL A 47 3.98 -5.64 3.53
CA VAL A 47 4.07 -4.57 4.52
C VAL A 47 3.32 -5.03 5.77
N PHE A 48 3.98 -5.00 6.92
CA PHE A 48 3.42 -5.62 8.13
C PHE A 48 3.84 -4.89 9.40
N ASN A 49 3.01 -5.03 10.43
CA ASN A 49 3.35 -4.70 11.81
C ASN A 49 2.60 -5.66 12.75
N LYS A 50 2.58 -5.36 14.06
CA LYS A 50 1.91 -6.21 15.06
C LYS A 50 0.38 -6.33 14.89
N ARG A 51 -0.26 -5.44 14.11
CA ARG A 51 -1.72 -5.41 13.91
C ARG A 51 -2.16 -6.19 12.68
N GLY A 52 -1.33 -6.25 11.65
CA GLY A 52 -1.69 -6.94 10.42
C GLY A 52 -0.64 -6.81 9.34
N GLU A 53 -1.00 -7.31 8.16
CA GLU A 53 -0.15 -7.35 7.00
C GLU A 53 -0.92 -7.20 5.69
N VAL A 54 -0.27 -6.60 4.70
CA VAL A 54 -0.83 -6.36 3.38
C VAL A 54 0.19 -6.62 2.28
N LEU A 55 -0.28 -6.98 1.09
CA LEU A 55 0.49 -6.96 -0.14
C LEU A 55 0.32 -5.62 -0.86
N ALA A 56 1.42 -5.06 -1.36
CA ALA A 56 1.45 -3.84 -2.15
C ALA A 56 2.46 -3.99 -3.29
N GLY A 57 2.33 -3.21 -4.36
CA GLY A 57 3.31 -3.21 -5.43
C GLY A 57 4.27 -2.02 -5.31
N ALA A 58 5.57 -2.29 -5.33
CA ALA A 58 6.60 -1.29 -5.07
C ALA A 58 6.75 -0.31 -6.24
N VAL A 59 6.66 0.98 -5.91
CA VAL A 59 7.05 2.09 -6.78
C VAL A 59 8.31 2.71 -6.17
N VAL A 60 9.45 2.48 -6.80
CA VAL A 60 10.75 2.98 -6.32
C VAL A 60 10.97 4.39 -6.84
N SER A 61 11.23 5.33 -5.93
CA SER A 61 11.33 6.75 -6.26
C SER A 61 12.30 7.48 -5.33
N ASP A 62 12.76 8.66 -5.73
CA ASP A 62 13.49 9.63 -4.91
C ASP A 62 12.60 10.78 -4.39
N GLU A 63 11.30 10.79 -4.73
CA GLU A 63 10.31 11.79 -4.30
C GLU A 63 9.86 11.64 -2.83
N ILE A 64 10.26 10.56 -2.16
CA ILE A 64 9.90 10.27 -0.77
C ILE A 64 11.16 10.21 0.11
N MET A 65 11.06 10.75 1.33
CA MET A 65 12.16 10.75 2.30
C MET A 65 12.59 9.33 2.63
N GLN A 66 13.91 9.10 2.79
CA GLN A 66 14.44 7.84 3.31
C GLN A 66 13.84 7.51 4.68
N GLY A 67 13.48 6.24 4.90
CA GLY A 67 12.80 5.76 6.11
C GLY A 67 11.28 5.91 6.07
N VAL A 68 10.71 6.49 5.00
CA VAL A 68 9.27 6.71 4.83
C VAL A 68 8.77 5.94 3.62
N VAL A 69 7.58 5.33 3.75
CA VAL A 69 6.83 4.73 2.65
C VAL A 69 5.44 5.35 2.56
N ARG A 70 4.87 5.41 1.36
CA ARG A 70 3.50 5.90 1.14
C ARG A 70 2.63 4.81 0.56
N LEU A 71 1.65 4.37 1.34
CA LEU A 71 0.53 3.54 0.89
C LEU A 71 -0.76 4.34 1.05
N CYS A 72 -1.48 4.58 -0.04
CA CYS A 72 -2.70 5.39 0.00
C CYS A 72 -3.87 4.61 0.63
N GLU A 73 -4.75 5.33 1.32
CA GLU A 73 -6.03 4.78 1.77
C GLU A 73 -6.96 4.41 0.60
N GLY A 74 -8.03 3.69 0.91
CA GLY A 74 -9.13 3.45 -0.02
C GLY A 74 -9.00 2.17 -0.86
N ALA A 75 -7.86 1.47 -0.81
CA ALA A 75 -7.78 0.13 -1.39
C ALA A 75 -8.78 -0.82 -0.71
N TRP A 76 -9.58 -1.53 -1.50
CA TRP A 76 -10.58 -2.45 -0.97
C TRP A 76 -9.92 -3.59 -0.19
N TYR A 77 -10.52 -3.95 0.95
CA TYR A 77 -10.02 -5.04 1.79
C TYR A 77 -10.31 -6.39 1.12
N ASP A 78 -9.26 -7.17 0.86
CA ASP A 78 -9.33 -8.51 0.26
C ASP A 78 -8.43 -9.49 1.04
N PRO A 79 -8.86 -10.00 2.21
CA PRO A 79 -8.06 -10.91 3.02
C PRO A 79 -7.97 -12.32 2.40
N ASN A 80 -6.85 -13.00 2.65
CA ASN A 80 -6.79 -14.46 2.52
C ASN A 80 -7.21 -15.16 3.83
N GLU A 81 -7.14 -16.49 3.87
CA GLU A 81 -7.50 -17.31 5.04
C GLU A 81 -6.72 -16.93 6.32
N ASN A 82 -5.51 -16.38 6.18
CA ASN A 82 -4.65 -15.98 7.30
C ASN A 82 -4.79 -14.49 7.67
N GLY A 83 -5.69 -13.75 7.03
CA GLY A 83 -5.89 -12.32 7.28
C GLY A 83 -4.93 -11.37 6.56
N LEU A 84 -4.03 -11.89 5.71
CA LEU A 84 -3.18 -11.06 4.84
C LEU A 84 -4.04 -10.40 3.77
N CYS A 85 -4.06 -9.07 3.74
CA CYS A 85 -4.80 -8.32 2.73
C CYS A 85 -4.04 -8.33 1.40
N LYS A 86 -4.61 -8.99 0.39
CA LYS A 86 -4.02 -9.14 -0.95
C LYS A 86 -3.99 -7.83 -1.76
N CYS A 87 -4.91 -6.91 -1.49
CA CYS A 87 -5.10 -5.69 -2.30
C CYS A 87 -4.34 -4.45 -1.81
N GLY A 88 -3.89 -4.42 -0.55
CA GLY A 88 -3.11 -3.30 0.00
C GLY A 88 -3.92 -2.28 0.81
N ASN A 89 -4.94 -2.70 1.56
CA ASN A 89 -5.71 -1.78 2.42
C ASN A 89 -4.85 -1.26 3.58
N ALA A 90 -4.45 0.03 3.51
CA ALA A 90 -3.60 0.66 4.51
C ALA A 90 -4.14 0.60 5.95
N ASN A 91 -5.46 0.57 6.13
CA ASN A 91 -6.07 0.59 7.46
C ASN A 91 -5.87 -0.72 8.25
N VAL A 92 -5.50 -1.82 7.57
CA VAL A 92 -5.05 -3.06 8.24
C VAL A 92 -3.83 -2.80 9.13
N LEU A 93 -3.04 -1.76 8.82
CA LEU A 93 -1.82 -1.41 9.54
C LEU A 93 -2.04 -0.30 10.57
N THR A 94 -3.17 0.41 10.52
CA THR A 94 -3.44 1.57 11.38
C THR A 94 -3.99 1.15 12.74
N MET A 95 -3.80 2.01 13.73
CA MET A 95 -4.30 1.81 15.07
C MET A 95 -5.58 2.63 15.25
N ASP A 96 -6.61 2.02 15.81
CA ASP A 96 -7.84 2.69 16.17
C ASP A 96 -7.75 3.16 17.63
N MET A 97 -7.25 4.39 17.82
CA MET A 97 -7.25 5.07 19.12
C MET A 97 -7.94 6.42 18.99
N PRO A 98 -9.07 6.64 19.67
CA PRO A 98 -9.77 7.92 19.62
C PRO A 98 -8.95 9.01 20.32
N THR A 99 -8.98 10.22 19.78
CA THR A 99 -8.29 11.39 20.35
C THR A 99 -9.08 12.07 21.47
N SER A 100 -10.36 11.74 21.64
CA SER A 100 -11.30 12.42 22.55
C SER A 100 -12.17 11.41 23.29
N LYS A 101 -12.46 11.68 24.58
CA LYS A 101 -13.46 10.96 25.40
C LYS A 101 -14.65 11.85 25.69
#